data_AF-A0A661JV10-F1
#
_entry.id   AF-A0A661JV10-F1
#
_cell.length_a   1.000
_cell.length_b   1.000
_cell.length_c   1.000
_cell.angle_alpha   90.00
_cell.angle_beta   90.00
_cell.angle_gamma   90.00
#
_symmetry.space_group_name_H-M   'P 1'
#
loop_
_entity.id
_entity.type
_entity.pdbx_description
1 polymer ?
#
loop_
_entity_poly.entity_id
_entity_poly.type
_entity_poly.pdbx_seq_one_letter_code
_entity_poly.pdbx_strand_id
1 'polypeptide(L)'
;MSNPGGFDTETGAYSALRSDPGERSRDRFEITIKIWLFLLTIGNKSLYTPTSSMMAHLFKPFNKEGIMRRNLVGLVCCLLLLFFSTASLAGLNEFSGKWKNVDPNTRGITTLDIKVRGKDVSVRAWGKCHPTDCDWGTVKGIAYGTSVSSDLIRTAKVLTAVFKSGFSETLLVIKARRNMLKVESYTHFTDGSNRTDYW
;
A
#
# COMPACT_ATOMS: atom_id res chain seq x y z
N MET A 1 17.39 -34.44 -5.40
CA MET A 1 17.24 -34.41 -3.93
C MET A 1 17.99 -33.20 -3.40
N SER A 2 17.31 -32.05 -3.30
CA SER A 2 17.88 -30.82 -2.74
C SER A 2 17.61 -30.79 -1.24
N ASN A 3 18.68 -30.98 -0.47
CA ASN A 3 18.72 -30.88 0.98
C ASN A 3 18.39 -29.43 1.39
N PRO A 4 17.29 -29.12 2.11
CA PRO A 4 17.10 -27.78 2.62
C PRO A 4 17.92 -27.67 3.91
N GLY A 5 19.03 -26.93 3.83
CA GLY A 5 19.79 -26.52 5.00
C GLY A 5 18.85 -25.91 6.03
N GLY A 6 19.07 -26.26 7.30
CA GLY A 6 18.15 -25.95 8.36
C GLY A 6 17.85 -24.45 8.49
N PHE A 7 16.57 -24.13 8.68
CA PHE A 7 16.09 -22.80 9.06
C PHE A 7 16.45 -22.51 10.52
N ASP A 8 17.74 -22.37 10.81
CA ASP A 8 18.21 -21.88 12.11
C ASP A 8 18.09 -20.34 12.11
N THR A 9 16.85 -19.85 12.11
CA THR A 9 16.59 -18.41 12.23
C THR A 9 16.75 -17.93 13.66
N GLU A 10 17.34 -16.76 13.82
CA GLU A 10 17.42 -16.05 15.10
C GLU A 10 16.00 -15.78 15.67
N THR A 11 15.87 -15.89 16.99
CA THR A 11 14.69 -15.44 17.75
C THR A 11 14.44 -13.96 17.49
N GLY A 12 13.25 -13.55 17.06
CA GLY A 12 12.96 -12.12 16.97
C GLY A 12 11.76 -11.66 16.17
N ALA A 13 11.33 -10.45 16.52
CA ALA A 13 10.44 -9.63 15.71
C ALA A 13 11.22 -8.85 14.65
N TYR A 14 10.96 -9.14 13.39
CA TYR A 14 11.54 -8.47 12.23
C TYR A 14 10.67 -7.29 11.80
N SER A 15 11.30 -6.25 11.29
CA SER A 15 10.61 -5.16 10.59
C SER A 15 11.03 -5.18 9.13
N ALA A 16 10.07 -5.06 8.21
CA ALA A 16 10.36 -5.08 6.79
C ALA A 16 9.71 -3.90 6.08
N LEU A 17 10.45 -3.25 5.19
CA LEU A 17 9.95 -2.17 4.35
C LEU A 17 9.65 -2.70 2.96
N ARG A 18 8.60 -2.15 2.33
CA ARG A 18 8.24 -2.54 0.97
C ARG A 18 9.38 -2.12 0.05
N SER A 19 9.92 -3.08 -0.70
CA SER A 19 10.83 -2.81 -1.80
C SER A 19 10.01 -2.04 -2.84
N ASP A 20 10.40 -0.80 -3.14
CA ASP A 20 9.62 0.08 -4.02
C ASP A 20 9.15 -0.67 -5.27
N PRO A 21 7.83 -0.81 -5.50
CA PRO A 21 7.35 -1.18 -6.82
C PRO A 21 7.56 0.05 -7.71
N GLY A 22 8.53 -0.04 -8.62
CA GLY A 22 8.52 0.81 -9.81
C GLY A 22 7.11 0.81 -10.43
N GLU A 23 6.74 1.94 -11.05
CA GLU A 23 5.61 2.02 -11.99
C GLU A 23 4.15 2.10 -11.47
N ARG A 24 3.83 2.49 -10.22
CA ARG A 24 2.40 2.79 -9.90
C ARG A 24 2.10 4.02 -9.06
N SER A 25 3.10 4.57 -8.38
CA SER A 25 2.95 5.83 -7.61
C SER A 25 3.31 7.06 -8.46
N ARG A 26 4.28 6.94 -9.37
CA ARG A 26 4.81 8.06 -10.17
C ARG A 26 3.82 8.61 -11.19
N ASP A 27 3.04 7.75 -11.85
CA ASP A 27 2.08 8.18 -12.88
C ASP A 27 0.98 9.10 -12.32
N ARG A 28 0.64 8.93 -11.03
CA ARG A 28 -0.41 9.73 -10.39
C ARG A 28 0.05 11.16 -10.06
N PHE A 29 1.35 11.36 -9.83
CA PHE A 29 1.90 12.69 -9.53
C PHE A 29 2.17 13.51 -10.81
N GLU A 30 2.64 12.87 -11.89
CA GLU A 30 2.94 13.54 -13.17
C GLU A 30 1.68 14.10 -13.86
N ILE A 31 0.57 13.37 -13.83
CA ILE A 31 -0.70 13.82 -14.44
C ILE A 31 -1.26 15.05 -13.70
N THR A 32 -1.06 15.12 -12.38
CA THR A 32 -1.57 16.20 -11.53
C THR A 32 -0.84 17.53 -11.79
N ILE A 33 0.47 17.49 -12.06
CA ILE A 33 1.28 18.69 -12.37
C ILE A 33 0.96 19.24 -13.77
N LYS A 34 0.77 18.36 -14.78
CA LYS A 34 0.47 18.78 -16.16
C LYS A 34 -0.89 19.46 -16.31
N ILE A 35 -1.89 19.04 -15.52
CA ILE A 35 -3.22 19.68 -15.50
C ILE A 35 -3.15 21.08 -14.86
N TRP A 36 -2.30 21.28 -13.85
CA TRP A 36 -2.13 22.57 -13.18
C TRP A 36 -1.45 23.62 -14.09
N LEU A 37 -0.43 23.22 -14.86
CA LEU A 37 0.19 24.10 -15.86
C LEU A 37 -0.77 24.49 -17.00
N PHE A 38 -1.65 23.59 -17.42
CA PHE A 38 -2.62 23.88 -18.47
C PHE A 38 -3.65 24.93 -18.03
N LEU A 39 -4.10 24.89 -16.77
CA LEU A 39 -5.09 25.85 -16.24
C LEU A 39 -4.52 27.25 -16.00
N LEU A 40 -3.23 27.38 -15.67
CA LEU A 40 -2.57 28.69 -15.55
C LEU A 40 -2.47 29.43 -16.89
N THR A 41 -2.49 28.71 -18.01
CA THR A 41 -2.34 29.31 -19.35
C THR A 41 -3.65 29.92 -19.88
N ILE A 42 -4.80 29.50 -19.34
CA ILE A 42 -6.14 29.93 -19.81
C ILE A 42 -6.62 31.23 -19.11
N GLY A 43 -5.96 31.64 -18.02
CA GLY A 43 -6.39 32.74 -17.16
C GLY A 43 -6.07 34.16 -17.63
N ASN A 44 -5.40 34.36 -18.78
CA ASN A 44 -4.82 35.67 -19.10
C ASN A 44 -5.15 36.18 -20.51
N LYS A 45 -6.43 36.40 -20.82
CA LYS A 45 -6.86 37.31 -21.90
C LYS A 45 -8.22 37.95 -21.57
N SER A 46 -8.21 39.19 -21.09
CA SER A 46 -9.32 40.12 -21.31
C SER A 46 -8.82 41.56 -21.23
N LEU A 47 -8.42 42.10 -22.38
CA LEU A 47 -8.30 43.53 -22.64
C LEU A 47 -9.21 43.82 -23.84
N TYR A 48 -10.39 44.36 -23.57
CA TYR A 48 -11.21 45.04 -24.57
C TYR A 48 -11.97 46.15 -23.86
N THR A 49 -11.52 47.38 -24.03
CA THR A 49 -12.31 48.58 -23.83
C THR A 49 -13.01 48.92 -25.15
N PRO A 50 -14.25 49.44 -25.12
CA PRO A 50 -14.70 50.30 -26.18
C PRO A 50 -14.96 51.71 -25.63
N THR A 51 -14.43 52.67 -26.36
CA THR A 51 -14.68 54.10 -26.25
C THR A 51 -16.04 54.47 -26.84
N SER A 52 -16.55 55.63 -26.37
CA SER A 52 -17.46 56.54 -27.07
C SER A 52 -18.98 56.29 -27.05
N SER A 53 -19.61 57.00 -26.10
CA SER A 53 -20.68 58.00 -26.30
C SER A 53 -22.09 57.58 -26.80
N MET A 54 -23.05 58.03 -25.97
CA MET A 54 -24.49 58.25 -26.18
C MET A 54 -25.46 57.15 -25.70
N MET A 55 -26.46 57.63 -24.96
CA MET A 55 -27.65 56.94 -24.44
C MET A 55 -27.50 56.18 -23.12
N ALA A 56 -27.15 56.93 -22.07
CA ALA A 56 -27.28 56.49 -20.68
C ALA A 56 -28.63 56.92 -20.07
N HIS A 57 -29.78 56.47 -20.59
CA HIS A 57 -31.03 56.55 -19.84
C HIS A 57 -31.97 55.40 -20.20
N LEU A 58 -32.37 54.64 -19.15
CA LEU A 58 -33.52 53.73 -19.07
C LEU A 58 -33.38 52.25 -19.40
N PHE A 59 -32.32 51.56 -18.96
CA PHE A 59 -32.43 50.14 -18.61
C PHE A 59 -31.50 49.82 -17.44
N LYS A 60 -32.06 49.47 -16.26
CA LYS A 60 -31.27 48.75 -15.24
C LYS A 60 -31.03 47.34 -15.79
N PRO A 61 -29.78 46.92 -16.07
CA PRO A 61 -29.54 45.53 -16.44
C PRO A 61 -29.83 44.67 -15.22
N PHE A 62 -30.80 43.77 -15.32
CA PHE A 62 -30.93 42.68 -14.37
C PHE A 62 -29.65 41.84 -14.47
N ASN A 63 -28.78 41.98 -13.48
CA ASN A 63 -27.42 41.45 -13.51
C ASN A 63 -27.45 39.91 -13.46
N LYS A 64 -27.47 39.27 -14.64
CA LYS A 64 -27.38 37.80 -14.79
C LYS A 64 -25.98 37.26 -14.46
N GLU A 65 -24.97 38.12 -14.29
CA GLU A 65 -23.60 37.68 -13.98
C GLU A 65 -23.42 37.13 -12.58
N GLY A 66 -24.25 37.57 -11.62
CA GLY A 66 -24.21 37.05 -10.25
C GLY A 66 -24.73 35.61 -10.12
N ILE A 67 -25.65 35.20 -11.00
CA ILE A 67 -26.30 33.89 -10.94
C ILE A 67 -25.39 32.80 -11.51
N MET A 68 -24.72 33.06 -12.65
CA MET A 68 -23.80 32.07 -13.24
C MET A 68 -22.55 31.85 -12.38
N ARG A 69 -21.97 32.90 -11.79
CA ARG A 69 -20.79 32.79 -10.92
C ARG A 69 -21.07 32.00 -9.64
N ARG A 70 -22.26 32.12 -9.06
CA ARG A 70 -22.68 31.37 -7.85
C ARG A 70 -22.83 29.87 -8.13
N ASN A 71 -23.39 29.52 -9.29
CA ASN A 71 -23.50 28.12 -9.72
C ASN A 71 -22.15 27.53 -10.12
N LEU A 72 -21.26 28.33 -10.74
CA LEU A 72 -19.91 27.91 -11.12
C LEU A 72 -19.05 27.61 -9.88
N VAL A 73 -19.09 28.46 -8.84
CA VAL A 73 -18.36 28.25 -7.58
C VAL A 73 -18.87 27.00 -6.86
N GLY A 74 -20.19 26.78 -6.82
CA GLY A 74 -20.77 25.56 -6.25
C GLY A 74 -20.32 24.29 -6.98
N LEU A 75 -20.25 24.33 -8.31
CA LEU A 75 -19.83 23.20 -9.14
C LEU A 75 -18.32 22.91 -9.00
N VAL A 76 -17.49 23.95 -8.90
CA VAL A 76 -16.06 23.81 -8.59
C VAL A 76 -15.84 23.24 -7.19
N CYS A 77 -16.58 23.70 -6.16
CA CYS A 77 -16.51 23.13 -4.82
C CYS A 77 -16.96 21.67 -4.79
N CYS A 78 -18.03 21.30 -5.50
CA CYS A 78 -18.46 19.90 -5.63
C CYS A 78 -17.39 19.03 -6.30
N LEU A 79 -16.78 19.50 -7.39
CA LEU A 79 -15.69 18.78 -8.06
C LEU A 79 -14.49 18.62 -7.12
N LEU A 80 -14.08 19.66 -6.39
CA LEU A 80 -13.00 19.58 -5.41
C LEU A 80 -13.30 18.53 -4.32
N LEU A 81 -14.51 18.51 -3.76
CA LEU A 81 -14.92 17.53 -2.73
C LEU A 81 -14.93 16.08 -3.25
N LEU A 82 -15.30 15.86 -4.52
CA LEU A 82 -15.22 14.55 -5.16
C LEU A 82 -13.77 14.09 -5.37
N PHE A 83 -12.84 15.01 -5.64
CA PHE A 83 -11.40 14.71 -5.79
C PHE A 83 -10.71 14.34 -4.46
N PHE A 84 -11.21 14.78 -3.30
CA PHE A 84 -10.63 14.44 -1.99
C PHE A 84 -11.01 13.04 -1.47
N SER A 85 -11.93 12.33 -2.12
CA SER A 85 -12.58 11.14 -1.52
C SER A 85 -11.93 9.79 -1.85
N THR A 86 -10.71 9.74 -2.39
CA THR A 86 -10.01 8.45 -2.57
C THR A 86 -9.34 7.99 -1.27
N ALA A 87 -10.15 7.62 -0.27
CA ALA A 87 -9.66 6.82 0.84
C ALA A 87 -9.35 5.42 0.30
N SER A 88 -8.07 5.17 0.00
CA SER A 88 -7.58 3.82 -0.27
C SER A 88 -7.86 2.94 0.94
N LEU A 89 -8.83 2.05 0.84
CA LEU A 89 -9.09 1.02 1.84
C LEU A 89 -7.91 0.04 1.86
N ALA A 90 -7.10 0.23 2.88
CA ALA A 90 -5.88 -0.51 3.10
C ALA A 90 -6.23 -1.76 3.95
N GLY A 91 -6.70 -2.79 3.23
CA GLY A 91 -7.06 -4.10 3.76
C GLY A 91 -6.01 -5.15 3.40
N LEU A 92 -6.42 -6.32 2.90
CA LEU A 92 -5.50 -7.41 2.57
C LEU A 92 -4.42 -7.03 1.55
N ASN A 93 -4.73 -6.08 0.65
CA ASN A 93 -3.76 -5.55 -0.30
C ASN A 93 -2.61 -4.77 0.36
N GLU A 94 -2.71 -4.37 1.65
CA GLU A 94 -1.58 -3.80 2.40
C GLU A 94 -0.40 -4.75 2.47
N PHE A 95 -0.64 -6.06 2.50
CA PHE A 95 0.43 -7.06 2.59
C PHE A 95 1.12 -7.30 1.25
N SER A 96 0.45 -6.99 0.13
CA SER A 96 0.94 -7.29 -1.21
C SER A 96 2.25 -6.56 -1.52
N GLY A 97 3.21 -7.28 -2.07
CA GLY A 97 4.49 -6.76 -2.52
C GLY A 97 5.70 -7.56 -2.02
N LYS A 98 6.88 -7.09 -2.45
CA LYS A 98 8.17 -7.54 -1.92
C LYS A 98 8.56 -6.67 -0.74
N TRP A 99 9.03 -7.29 0.32
CA TRP A 99 9.38 -6.66 1.59
C TRP A 99 10.78 -7.10 1.97
N LYS A 100 11.65 -6.14 2.25
CA LYS A 100 13.02 -6.39 2.68
C LYS A 100 13.15 -6.06 4.16
N ASN A 101 13.83 -6.91 4.90
CA ASN A 101 14.15 -6.66 6.30
C ASN A 101 14.94 -5.35 6.42
N VAL A 102 14.56 -4.51 7.39
CA VAL A 102 15.24 -3.25 7.68
C VAL A 102 16.63 -3.46 8.27
N ASP A 103 16.84 -4.58 8.97
CA ASP A 103 18.14 -4.96 9.51
C ASP A 103 18.93 -5.76 8.46
N PRO A 104 20.00 -5.19 7.87
CA PRO A 104 20.82 -5.90 6.89
C PRO A 104 21.67 -7.01 7.51
N ASN A 105 21.85 -7.00 8.84
CA ASN A 105 22.66 -7.95 9.59
C ASN A 105 21.83 -9.10 10.19
N THR A 106 20.54 -9.16 9.88
CA THR A 106 19.67 -10.24 10.34
C THR A 106 20.22 -11.61 9.94
N ARG A 107 20.17 -12.57 10.87
CA ARG A 107 20.45 -13.99 10.60
C ARG A 107 19.19 -14.78 10.28
N GLY A 108 18.02 -14.15 10.37
CA GLY A 108 16.72 -14.76 10.12
C GLY A 108 16.16 -14.40 8.74
N ILE A 109 14.92 -13.92 8.72
CA ILE A 109 14.19 -13.57 7.49
C ILE A 109 14.80 -12.32 6.86
N THR A 110 15.24 -12.41 5.61
CA THR A 110 15.79 -11.27 4.86
C THR A 110 14.75 -10.63 3.96
N THR A 111 13.87 -11.43 3.35
CA THR A 111 12.89 -10.97 2.36
C THR A 111 11.59 -11.75 2.47
N LEU A 112 10.46 -11.06 2.23
CA LEU A 112 9.16 -11.67 1.98
C LEU A 112 8.61 -11.20 0.63
N ASP A 113 7.98 -12.09 -0.12
CA ASP A 113 7.20 -11.76 -1.32
C ASP A 113 5.78 -12.29 -1.11
N ILE A 114 4.85 -11.36 -0.91
CA ILE A 114 3.46 -11.66 -0.58
C ILE A 114 2.62 -11.28 -1.79
N LYS A 115 1.87 -12.26 -2.31
CA LYS A 115 0.90 -12.05 -3.39
C LYS A 115 -0.50 -12.22 -2.86
N VAL A 116 -1.36 -11.27 -3.20
CA VAL A 116 -2.77 -11.26 -2.80
C VAL A 116 -3.62 -11.27 -4.07
N ARG A 117 -4.58 -12.21 -4.14
CA ARG A 117 -5.56 -12.33 -5.23
C ARG A 117 -6.95 -12.53 -4.61
N GLY A 118 -7.70 -11.44 -4.44
CA GLY A 118 -8.96 -11.49 -3.70
C GLY A 118 -8.72 -11.89 -2.24
N LYS A 119 -9.20 -13.06 -1.82
CA LYS A 119 -8.97 -13.62 -0.47
C LYS A 119 -7.79 -14.60 -0.43
N ASP A 120 -7.26 -15.01 -1.58
CA ASP A 120 -6.14 -15.93 -1.64
C ASP A 120 -4.83 -15.18 -1.41
N VAL A 121 -4.04 -15.68 -0.48
CA VAL A 121 -2.73 -15.13 -0.14
C VAL A 121 -1.67 -16.22 -0.27
N SER A 122 -0.57 -15.88 -0.91
CA SER A 122 0.63 -16.71 -0.94
C SER A 122 1.82 -15.91 -0.40
N VAL A 123 2.59 -16.54 0.48
CA VAL A 123 3.77 -15.94 1.12
C VAL A 123 4.99 -16.76 0.72
N ARG A 124 5.98 -16.10 0.11
CA ARG A 124 7.31 -16.65 -0.11
C ARG A 124 8.30 -15.94 0.81
N ALA A 125 9.18 -16.69 1.44
CA ALA A 125 10.16 -16.16 2.38
C ALA A 125 11.58 -16.55 1.95
N TRP A 126 12.53 -15.67 2.26
CA TRP A 126 13.95 -15.94 2.17
C TRP A 126 14.60 -15.69 3.52
N GLY A 127 15.51 -16.58 3.90
CA GLY A 127 16.33 -16.48 5.09
C GLY A 127 17.79 -16.24 4.75
N LYS A 128 18.52 -15.66 5.70
CA LYS A 128 19.95 -15.39 5.55
C LYS A 128 20.72 -16.69 5.34
N CYS A 129 21.42 -16.79 4.22
CA CYS A 129 22.33 -17.88 3.89
C CYS A 129 23.57 -17.32 3.18
N HIS A 130 24.61 -18.14 3.02
CA HIS A 130 25.83 -17.76 2.31
C HIS A 130 26.09 -18.70 1.12
N PRO A 131 26.46 -18.17 -0.07
CA PRO A 131 26.67 -16.75 -0.42
C PRO A 131 25.38 -15.98 -0.74
N THR A 132 24.27 -16.69 -0.96
CA THR A 132 22.97 -16.12 -1.32
C THR A 132 21.91 -16.58 -0.34
N ASP A 133 20.91 -15.74 -0.10
CA ASP A 133 19.77 -16.08 0.76
C ASP A 133 19.05 -17.35 0.31
N CYS A 134 18.69 -18.20 1.28
CA CYS A 134 17.96 -19.44 1.00
C CYS A 134 16.48 -19.13 0.81
N ASP A 135 15.91 -19.62 -0.27
CA ASP A 135 14.47 -19.59 -0.49
C ASP A 135 13.78 -20.68 0.33
N TRP A 136 12.79 -20.29 1.13
CA TRP A 136 12.00 -21.20 1.95
C TRP A 136 10.82 -21.78 1.18
N GLY A 137 10.60 -21.31 -0.06
CA GLY A 137 9.48 -21.68 -0.90
C GLY A 137 8.25 -20.81 -0.65
N THR A 138 7.14 -21.17 -1.29
CA THR A 138 5.87 -20.43 -1.21
C THR A 138 4.83 -21.25 -0.47
N VAL A 139 4.17 -20.66 0.52
CA VAL A 139 3.10 -21.28 1.29
C VAL A 139 1.82 -20.45 1.23
N LYS A 140 0.68 -21.07 1.55
CA LYS A 140 -0.60 -20.36 1.68
C LYS A 140 -0.56 -19.48 2.93
N GLY A 141 -0.97 -18.23 2.79
CA GLY A 141 -1.19 -17.31 3.90
C GLY A 141 -2.64 -17.34 4.38
N ILE A 142 -2.84 -17.15 5.68
CA ILE A 142 -4.18 -17.04 6.30
C ILE A 142 -4.35 -15.63 6.86
N ALA A 143 -5.36 -14.92 6.40
CA ALA A 143 -5.65 -13.55 6.82
C ALA A 143 -6.66 -13.52 7.97
N TYR A 144 -6.45 -12.60 8.92
CA TYR A 144 -7.31 -12.42 10.09
C TYR A 144 -7.83 -10.98 10.15
N GLY A 145 -9.14 -10.87 10.41
CA GLY A 145 -9.83 -9.63 10.73
C GLY A 145 -9.95 -9.43 12.24
N THR A 146 -10.59 -8.33 12.65
CA THR A 146 -10.76 -7.98 14.07
C THR A 146 -11.99 -8.63 14.71
N SER A 147 -12.87 -9.24 13.92
CA SER A 147 -14.10 -9.89 14.37
C SER A 147 -14.54 -10.97 13.37
N VAL A 148 -15.48 -11.82 13.79
CA VAL A 148 -16.07 -12.88 12.94
C VAL A 148 -16.82 -12.35 11.71
N SER A 149 -17.32 -11.11 11.77
CA SER A 149 -18.03 -10.43 10.69
C SER A 149 -17.14 -9.58 9.79
N SER A 150 -15.82 -9.60 10.00
CA SER A 150 -14.87 -8.76 9.28
C SER A 150 -14.78 -9.14 7.79
N ASP A 151 -14.86 -8.13 6.92
CA ASP A 151 -14.48 -8.29 5.51
C ASP A 151 -12.95 -8.25 5.37
N LEU A 152 -12.34 -9.44 5.30
CA LEU A 152 -10.89 -9.61 5.21
C LEU A 152 -10.26 -8.81 4.06
N ILE A 153 -10.95 -8.66 2.93
CA ILE A 153 -10.39 -7.92 1.78
C ILE A 153 -10.13 -6.46 2.17
N ARG A 154 -11.01 -5.89 3.00
CA ARG A 154 -11.00 -4.48 3.39
C ARG A 154 -10.36 -4.22 4.74
N THR A 155 -10.37 -5.18 5.67
CA THR A 155 -10.01 -4.94 7.07
C THR A 155 -8.98 -5.90 7.66
N ALA A 156 -8.45 -6.86 6.89
CA ALA A 156 -7.41 -7.75 7.41
C ALA A 156 -6.20 -6.95 7.93
N LYS A 157 -5.76 -7.26 9.16
CA LYS A 157 -4.61 -6.59 9.82
C LYS A 157 -3.51 -7.55 10.23
N VAL A 158 -3.76 -8.85 10.17
CA VAL A 158 -2.77 -9.90 10.45
C VAL A 158 -2.84 -10.96 9.37
N LEU A 159 -1.68 -11.46 8.98
CA LEU A 159 -1.49 -12.59 8.09
C LEU A 159 -0.62 -13.62 8.81
N THR A 160 -0.93 -14.91 8.70
CA THR A 160 -0.02 -15.97 9.12
C THR A 160 0.42 -16.83 7.94
N ALA A 161 1.60 -17.43 8.06
CA ALA A 161 2.14 -18.38 7.11
C ALA A 161 2.98 -19.42 7.84
N VAL A 162 2.78 -20.71 7.56
CA VAL A 162 3.54 -21.80 8.19
C VAL A 162 4.45 -22.44 7.16
N PHE A 163 5.75 -22.41 7.43
CA PHE A 163 6.78 -23.07 6.65
C PHE A 163 7.16 -24.37 7.35
N LYS A 164 7.21 -25.48 6.59
CA LYS A 164 7.60 -26.78 7.13
C LYS A 164 8.94 -27.19 6.55
N SER A 165 9.85 -27.62 7.41
CA SER A 165 11.09 -28.29 7.06
C SER A 165 10.99 -29.76 7.42
N GLY A 166 12.08 -30.52 7.21
CA GLY A 166 12.15 -31.92 7.65
C GLY A 166 12.18 -32.09 9.17
N PHE A 167 12.43 -31.02 9.94
CA PHE A 167 12.66 -31.10 11.38
C PHE A 167 11.95 -30.02 12.20
N SER A 168 11.26 -29.08 11.56
CA SER A 168 10.60 -27.97 12.23
C SER A 168 9.42 -27.40 11.44
N GLU A 169 8.51 -26.74 12.16
CA GLU A 169 7.50 -25.85 11.61
C GLU A 169 7.77 -24.42 12.09
N THR A 170 7.81 -23.47 11.16
CA THR A 170 8.01 -22.06 11.45
C THR A 170 6.75 -21.27 11.09
N LEU A 171 6.07 -20.74 12.11
CA LEU A 171 4.92 -19.85 11.99
C LEU A 171 5.39 -18.40 11.89
N LEU A 172 5.05 -17.72 10.81
CA LEU A 172 5.17 -16.28 10.70
C LEU A 172 3.85 -15.61 11.06
N VAL A 173 3.88 -14.62 11.95
CA VAL A 173 2.79 -13.70 12.25
C VAL A 173 3.15 -12.33 11.70
N ILE A 174 2.50 -11.93 10.61
CA ILE A 174 2.80 -10.75 9.83
C ILE A 174 1.72 -9.69 10.09
N LYS A 175 2.10 -8.53 10.59
CA LYS A 175 1.22 -7.41 10.93
C LYS A 175 1.53 -6.22 10.04
N ALA A 176 0.53 -5.73 9.30
CA ALA A 176 0.69 -4.54 8.48
C ALA A 176 0.70 -3.25 9.33
N ARG A 177 1.63 -2.35 9.01
CA ARG A 177 1.80 -1.02 9.64
C ARG A 177 2.12 0.01 8.55
N ARG A 178 1.10 0.52 7.87
CA ARG A 178 1.22 1.50 6.76
C ARG A 178 2.20 1.02 5.67
N ASN A 179 3.47 1.44 5.75
CA ASN A 179 4.52 1.13 4.78
C ASN A 179 5.54 0.11 5.30
N MET A 180 5.24 -0.56 6.42
CA MET A 180 6.11 -1.52 7.07
C MET A 180 5.32 -2.76 7.46
N LEU A 181 5.97 -3.92 7.45
CA LEU A 181 5.49 -5.13 8.10
C LEU A 181 6.27 -5.33 9.40
N LYS A 182 5.56 -5.68 10.47
CA LYS A 182 6.16 -6.33 11.64
C LYS A 182 5.93 -7.83 11.49
N VAL A 183 6.98 -8.63 11.55
CA VAL A 183 6.93 -10.08 11.37
C VAL A 183 7.47 -10.72 12.63
N GLU A 184 6.68 -11.54 13.30
CA GLU A 184 7.12 -12.37 14.42
C GLU A 184 7.23 -13.81 13.91
N SER A 185 8.33 -14.49 14.23
CA SER A 185 8.57 -15.88 13.84
C SER A 185 8.47 -16.77 15.07
N TYR A 186 7.88 -17.95 14.95
CA TYR A 186 7.79 -18.95 16.02
C TYR A 186 8.20 -20.29 15.44
N THR A 187 9.20 -20.93 16.02
CA THR A 187 9.73 -22.21 15.54
C THR A 187 9.37 -23.31 16.52
N HIS A 188 8.72 -24.36 15.99
CA HIS A 188 8.41 -25.60 16.69
C HIS A 188 9.22 -26.75 16.10
N PHE A 189 9.98 -27.48 16.91
CA PHE A 189 10.78 -28.62 16.45
C PHE A 189 9.97 -29.92 16.43
N THR A 190 9.99 -30.63 15.30
CA THR A 190 9.16 -31.82 15.05
C THR A 190 9.97 -33.10 14.85
N ASP A 191 11.30 -33.03 14.95
CA ASP A 191 12.24 -34.15 14.75
C ASP A 191 12.54 -34.95 16.02
N GLY A 192 11.89 -34.63 17.15
CA GLY A 192 12.16 -35.30 18.42
C GLY A 192 13.54 -34.99 19.01
N SER A 193 14.22 -33.94 18.55
CA SER A 193 15.56 -33.56 19.03
C SER A 193 15.58 -33.01 20.46
N ASN A 194 14.41 -32.85 21.10
CA ASN A 194 14.24 -32.20 22.40
C ASN A 194 14.77 -30.74 22.44
N ARG A 195 14.85 -30.09 21.28
CA ARG A 195 15.19 -28.66 21.19
C ARG A 195 13.98 -27.85 21.66
N THR A 196 14.23 -26.78 22.40
CA THR A 196 13.18 -25.89 22.89
C THR A 196 12.65 -25.02 21.74
N ASP A 197 11.32 -24.97 21.62
CA ASP A 197 10.64 -24.03 20.72
C ASP A 197 10.95 -22.58 21.09
N TYR A 198 11.04 -21.69 20.09
CA TYR A 198 11.47 -20.32 20.30
C TYR A 198 10.69 -19.31 19.44
N TRP A 199 10.78 -18.01 19.78
CA TRP A 199 10.17 -16.90 19.05
C TRP A 199 11.09 -15.69 18.88
#